data_AF-A0A956KNH9-F1
#
_entry.id   AF-A0A956KNH9-F1
#
_cell.length_a   1.000
_cell.length_b   1.000
_cell.length_c   1.000
_cell.angle_alpha   90.00
_cell.angle_beta   90.00
_cell.angle_gamma   90.00
#
_symmetry.space_group_name_H-M   'P 1'
#
loop_
_entity.id
_entity.type
_entity.pdbx_description
1 polymer ?
#
loop_
_entity_poly.entity_id
_entity_poly.type
_entity_poly.pdbx_seq_one_letter_code
_entity_poly.pdbx_strand_id
1 'polypeptide(L)'
;MSDEPSGDDQIGEAPLENIELPQGALITQSKTYKVVDRLGEGGFGKVYKVFDPIMNRYAALKMIKTNVPEDERRRFRQEARLCGTFMHPNLIRTLEVGTTQEHGLFWFA
;
A
#
# COMPACT_ATOMS: atom_id res chain seq x y z
N MET A 1 36.42 -33.19 19.73
CA MET A 1 35.33 -32.34 20.26
C MET A 1 35.49 -30.98 19.61
N SER A 2 34.82 -30.83 18.47
CA SER A 2 34.76 -29.59 17.70
C SER A 2 33.27 -29.35 17.52
N ASP A 3 32.68 -28.64 18.46
CA ASP A 3 31.28 -28.19 18.34
C ASP A 3 31.30 -26.91 17.49
N GLU A 4 30.90 -27.04 16.23
CA GLU A 4 30.44 -25.87 15.46
C GLU A 4 28.96 -25.65 15.79
N PRO A 5 28.55 -24.44 16.24
CA PRO A 5 27.14 -24.16 16.39
C PRO A 5 26.53 -23.90 15.01
N SER A 6 25.69 -24.84 14.57
CA SER A 6 24.78 -24.67 13.44
C SER A 6 23.67 -23.68 13.82
N GLY A 7 23.96 -22.39 13.69
CA GLY A 7 22.97 -21.33 13.69
C GLY A 7 22.42 -21.15 12.28
N ASP A 8 21.57 -22.08 11.84
CA ASP A 8 20.64 -21.81 10.75
C ASP A 8 19.63 -20.76 11.26
N ASP A 9 20.03 -19.49 11.20
CA ASP A 9 19.12 -18.36 11.25
C ASP A 9 18.23 -18.46 10.00
N GLN A 10 17.17 -19.26 10.13
CA GLN A 10 16.03 -19.22 9.24
C GLN A 10 15.40 -17.83 9.37
N ILE A 11 15.87 -16.88 8.58
CA ILE A 11 15.10 -15.68 8.25
C ILE A 11 13.88 -16.20 7.51
N GLY A 12 12.82 -16.48 8.25
CA GLY A 12 11.54 -16.87 7.68
C GLY A 12 11.09 -15.76 6.75
N GLU A 13 11.12 -16.02 5.45
CA GLU A 13 10.40 -15.24 4.45
C GLU A 13 8.95 -15.17 4.92
N ALA A 14 8.55 -14.04 5.49
CA ALA A 14 7.16 -13.86 5.92
C ALA A 14 6.27 -14.12 4.69
N PRO A 15 5.20 -14.92 4.81
CA PRO A 15 4.33 -15.21 3.68
C PRO A 15 3.90 -13.90 3.03
N LEU A 16 4.04 -13.82 1.70
CA LEU A 16 3.70 -12.63 0.89
C LEU A 16 2.31 -12.06 1.20
N GLU A 17 1.44 -12.85 1.82
CA GLU A 17 0.07 -12.52 2.23
C GLU A 17 -0.09 -11.24 3.06
N ASN A 18 0.90 -10.84 3.84
CA ASN A 18 0.75 -9.74 4.81
C ASN A 18 1.75 -8.60 4.66
N ILE A 19 2.05 -8.16 3.43
CA ILE A 19 2.85 -6.95 3.22
C ILE A 19 2.16 -5.75 3.90
N GLU A 20 2.86 -5.18 4.87
CA GLU A 20 2.44 -4.03 5.67
C GLU A 20 3.39 -2.88 5.37
N LEU A 21 2.85 -1.67 5.22
CA LEU A 21 3.71 -0.49 5.11
C LEU A 21 4.04 0.00 6.52
N PRO A 22 5.31 -0.06 6.96
CA PRO A 22 5.65 0.41 8.30
C PRO A 22 5.45 1.92 8.42
N GLN A 23 5.20 2.40 9.62
CA GLN A 23 5.18 3.83 9.89
C GLN A 23 6.51 4.46 9.49
N GLY A 24 6.44 5.56 8.73
CA GLY A 24 7.62 6.23 8.16
C GLY A 24 8.06 5.70 6.80
N ALA A 25 7.47 4.61 6.28
CA ALA A 25 7.72 4.15 4.93
C ALA A 25 7.44 5.26 3.91
N LEU A 26 8.26 5.30 2.85
CA LEU A 26 8.10 6.24 1.75
C LEU A 26 7.51 5.50 0.56
N ILE A 27 6.39 6.01 0.05
CA ILE A 27 5.75 5.54 -1.18
C ILE A 27 5.93 6.60 -2.24
N THR A 28 6.58 6.25 -3.34
CA THR A 28 6.94 7.19 -4.39
C THR A 28 6.46 6.71 -5.74
N GLN A 29 5.80 7.59 -6.49
CA GLN A 29 5.51 7.41 -7.92
C GLN A 29 5.90 8.69 -8.68
N SER A 30 5.02 9.70 -8.74
CA SER A 30 5.34 11.06 -9.23
C SER A 30 5.72 12.01 -8.09
N LYS A 31 5.28 11.69 -6.87
CA LYS A 31 5.64 12.35 -5.62
C LYS A 31 5.78 11.34 -4.50
N THR A 32 6.34 11.80 -3.38
CA THR A 32 6.62 10.96 -2.21
C THR A 32 5.58 11.19 -1.13
N TYR A 33 4.97 10.12 -0.67
CA TYR A 33 4.13 10.09 0.53
C TYR A 33 4.87 9.40 1.67
N LYS A 34 4.74 9.92 2.88
CA LYS A 34 5.21 9.27 4.10
C LYS A 34 4.05 8.58 4.81
N VAL A 35 4.17 7.28 5.07
CA VAL A 35 3.18 6.54 5.86
C VAL A 35 3.20 7.03 7.30
N VAL A 36 2.02 7.39 7.81
CA VAL A 36 1.83 7.91 9.16
C VAL A 36 1.24 6.86 10.07
N ASP A 37 0.18 6.18 9.62
CA ASP A 37 -0.48 5.12 10.38
C ASP A 37 -1.38 4.27 9.46
N ARG A 38 -1.77 3.07 9.91
CA ARG A 38 -2.80 2.27 9.24
C ARG A 38 -4.18 2.73 9.72
N LEU A 39 -5.04 3.10 8.77
CA LEU A 39 -6.42 3.50 9.06
C LEU A 39 -7.37 2.32 9.15
N GLY A 40 -7.10 1.27 8.37
CA GLY A 40 -7.94 0.08 8.39
C GLY A 40 -7.58 -0.93 7.31
N GLU A 41 -8.30 -2.03 7.36
CA GLU A 41 -8.14 -3.16 6.44
C GLU A 41 -9.53 -3.67 6.04
N GLY A 42 -9.71 -3.93 4.74
CA GLY A 42 -10.91 -4.56 4.21
C GLY A 42 -10.57 -5.82 3.41
N GLY A 43 -11.58 -6.37 2.72
CA GLY A 43 -11.40 -7.58 1.90
C GLY A 43 -10.30 -7.42 0.84
N PHE A 44 -10.28 -6.27 0.16
CA PHE A 44 -9.47 -6.09 -1.07
C PHE A 44 -8.13 -5.38 -0.84
N GLY A 45 -7.88 -4.85 0.35
CA GLY A 45 -6.73 -3.96 0.57
C GLY A 45 -6.63 -3.36 1.96
N LYS A 46 -5.52 -2.68 2.19
CA LYS A 46 -5.20 -1.92 3.41
C LYS A 46 -5.25 -0.43 3.10
N VAL A 47 -5.72 0.37 4.05
CA VAL A 47 -5.79 1.84 3.93
C VAL A 47 -4.86 2.45 4.97
N TYR A 48 -4.00 3.35 4.51
CA TYR A 48 -3.02 4.04 5.32
C TYR A 48 -3.28 5.55 5.30
N LYS A 49 -3.07 6.19 6.45
CA LYS A 49 -2.91 7.63 6.52
C LYS A 49 -1.50 7.94 6.04
N VAL A 50 -1.39 8.80 5.04
CA VAL A 50 -0.11 9.22 4.51
C VAL A 50 -0.01 10.74 4.53
N PHE A 51 1.21 11.25 4.61
CA PHE A 51 1.51 12.67 4.56
C PHE A 51 2.24 13.00 3.27
N ASP A 52 1.72 13.98 2.54
CA ASP A 52 2.36 14.60 1.39
C ASP A 52 3.16 15.82 1.89
N PRO A 53 4.51 15.74 1.95
CA PRO A 53 5.34 16.82 2.47
C PRO A 53 5.41 18.02 1.53
N ILE A 54 5.15 17.83 0.23
CA ILE A 54 5.20 18.91 -0.77
C ILE A 54 3.93 19.76 -0.67
N MET A 55 2.76 19.11 -0.58
CA MET A 55 1.48 19.80 -0.43
C MET A 55 1.09 20.10 1.03
N ASN A 56 1.92 19.68 2.00
CA ASN A 56 1.69 19.83 3.44
C ASN A 56 0.29 19.37 3.88
N ARG A 57 -0.11 18.16 3.47
CA ARG A 57 -1.45 17.63 3.77
C ARG A 57 -1.44 16.12 4.00
N TYR A 58 -2.45 15.64 4.71
CA TYR A 58 -2.72 14.21 4.83
C TYR A 58 -3.60 13.71 3.68
N ALA A 59 -3.39 12.45 3.29
CA ALA A 59 -4.23 11.71 2.35
C ALA A 59 -4.45 10.28 2.86
N ALA A 60 -5.41 9.58 2.26
CA ALA A 60 -5.59 8.15 2.47
C ALA A 60 -4.99 7.41 1.27
N LEU A 61 -4.08 6.47 1.53
CA LEU A 61 -3.51 5.60 0.51
C LEU A 61 -4.09 4.20 0.68
N LYS A 62 -4.78 3.71 -0.34
CA LYS A 62 -5.31 2.34 -0.39
C LYS A 62 -4.36 1.48 -1.21
N MET A 63 -3.92 0.35 -0.65
CA MET A 63 -3.01 -0.61 -1.27
C MET A 63 -3.66 -1.99 -1.34
N ILE A 64 -3.50 -2.67 -2.48
CA ILE A 64 -4.02 -4.03 -2.67
C ILE A 64 -3.18 -5.07 -1.93
N LYS A 65 -3.80 -6.17 -1.46
CA LYS A 65 -3.09 -7.32 -0.90
C LYS A 65 -2.49 -8.19 -2.01
N THR A 66 -1.53 -9.06 -1.69
CA THR A 66 -0.84 -9.96 -2.63
C THR A 66 -1.71 -11.06 -3.21
N ASN A 67 -2.57 -11.67 -2.40
CA ASN A 67 -3.36 -12.85 -2.78
C ASN A 67 -4.82 -12.53 -3.07
N VAL A 68 -5.06 -11.39 -3.75
CA VAL A 68 -6.41 -10.94 -4.14
C VAL A 68 -6.83 -11.57 -5.48
N PRO A 69 -8.02 -12.19 -5.59
CA PRO A 69 -8.57 -12.71 -6.85
C PRO A 69 -8.66 -11.64 -7.95
N GLU A 70 -8.53 -12.04 -9.21
CA GLU A 70 -8.49 -11.09 -10.34
C GLU A 70 -9.77 -10.21 -10.44
N ASP A 71 -10.94 -10.76 -10.12
CA ASP A 71 -12.19 -9.99 -10.08
C ASP A 71 -12.15 -8.86 -9.05
N GLU A 72 -11.51 -9.10 -7.90
CA GLU A 72 -11.33 -8.09 -6.85
C GLU A 72 -10.26 -7.07 -7.26
N ARG A 73 -9.18 -7.50 -7.92
CA ARG A 73 -8.18 -6.59 -8.53
C ARG A 73 -8.83 -5.67 -9.56
N ARG A 74 -9.75 -6.20 -10.37
CA ARG A 74 -10.53 -5.41 -11.34
C ARG A 74 -11.42 -4.38 -10.64
N ARG A 75 -12.12 -4.78 -9.57
CA ARG A 75 -12.94 -3.86 -8.75
C ARG A 75 -12.08 -2.76 -8.11
N PHE A 76 -10.91 -3.11 -7.58
CA PHE A 76 -9.97 -2.14 -7.00
C PHE A 76 -9.52 -1.08 -8.03
N ARG A 77 -9.14 -1.51 -9.23
CA ARG A 77 -8.78 -0.59 -10.32
C ARG A 77 -9.98 0.25 -10.80
N GLN A 78 -11.18 -0.32 -10.77
CA GLN A 78 -12.40 0.40 -11.12
C GLN A 78 -12.71 1.51 -10.09
N GLU A 79 -12.56 1.23 -8.79
CA GLU A 79 -12.70 2.22 -7.72
C GLU A 79 -11.76 3.42 -7.96
N ALA A 80 -10.46 3.15 -8.17
CA ALA A 80 -9.48 4.20 -8.46
C ALA A 80 -9.86 5.07 -9.68
N ARG A 81 -10.38 4.43 -10.76
CA ARG A 81 -10.84 5.14 -11.97
C ARG A 81 -12.09 5.97 -11.74
N LEU A 82 -13.08 5.44 -11.01
CA LEU A 82 -14.32 6.16 -10.71
C LEU A 82 -14.03 7.39 -9.85
N CYS A 83 -13.22 7.24 -8.79
CA CYS A 83 -12.78 8.35 -7.95
C CYS A 83 -11.85 9.34 -8.67
N GLY A 84 -11.18 8.94 -9.75
CA GLY A 84 -10.39 9.83 -10.59
C GLY A 84 -11.21 10.62 -11.61
N THR A 85 -12.37 10.10 -12.01
CA THR A 85 -13.19 10.65 -13.11
C THR A 85 -14.15 11.74 -12.63
N PHE A 86 -14.76 11.58 -11.45
CA PHE A 86 -15.74 12.52 -10.92
C PHE A 86 -15.08 13.58 -10.03
N MET A 87 -15.39 14.86 -10.28
CA MET A 87 -14.97 15.98 -9.44
C MET A 87 -16.19 16.68 -8.85
N HIS A 88 -16.43 16.46 -7.57
CA HIS A 88 -17.51 17.11 -6.83
C HIS A 88 -17.03 17.39 -5.39
N PRO A 89 -17.40 18.53 -4.76
CA PRO A 89 -16.96 18.88 -3.40
C PRO A 89 -17.28 17.83 -2.34
N ASN A 90 -18.30 17.00 -2.57
CA ASN A 90 -18.73 15.94 -1.64
C ASN A 90 -18.28 14.53 -2.04
N LEU A 91 -17.37 14.39 -3.02
CA LEU A 91 -16.83 13.10 -3.44
C LEU A 91 -15.32 13.05 -3.22
N ILE A 92 -14.83 11.90 -2.76
CA ILE A 92 -13.39 11.64 -2.67
C ILE A 92 -12.78 11.56 -4.07
N ARG A 93 -11.57 12.10 -4.21
CA ARG A 93 -10.84 12.14 -5.48
C ARG A 93 -9.56 11.33 -5.38
N THR A 94 -9.30 10.51 -6.40
CA THR A 94 -7.97 9.92 -6.59
C THR A 94 -6.98 11.01 -6.97
N LEU A 95 -5.97 11.19 -6.13
CA LEU A 95 -4.82 12.06 -6.33
C LEU A 95 -3.77 11.41 -7.22
N GLU A 96 -3.51 10.12 -7.01
CA GLU A 96 -2.43 9.40 -7.68
C GLU A 96 -2.66 7.89 -7.66
N VAL A 97 -2.11 7.18 -8.65
CA VAL A 97 -2.08 5.72 -8.70
C VAL A 97 -0.64 5.25 -8.95
N GLY A 98 -0.27 4.09 -8.42
CA GLY A 98 1.07 3.55 -8.61
C GLY A 98 1.20 2.11 -8.19
N THR A 99 2.44 1.62 -8.20
CA THR A 99 2.80 0.28 -7.72
C THR A 99 3.95 0.36 -6.73
N THR A 100 3.94 -0.46 -5.68
CA THR A 100 5.10 -0.58 -4.77
C THR A 100 6.29 -1.14 -5.54
N GLN A 101 7.50 -0.63 -5.28
CA GLN A 101 8.70 -1.06 -5.99
C GLN A 101 9.09 -2.51 -5.67
N GLU A 102 8.92 -2.93 -4.42
CA GLU A 102 9.37 -4.24 -3.94
C GLU A 102 8.47 -5.39 -4.45
N HIS A 103 7.16 -5.22 -4.36
CA HIS A 103 6.21 -6.31 -4.61
C HIS A 103 5.23 -6.05 -5.76
N GLY A 104 5.37 -4.93 -6.47
CA GLY A 104 4.47 -4.55 -7.57
C GLY A 104 3.01 -4.36 -7.15
N LEU A 105 2.72 -4.14 -5.87
CA LEU A 105 1.37 -3.98 -5.36
C LEU A 105 0.77 -2.65 -5.79
N PHE A 106 -0.38 -2.72 -6.44
CA PHE A 106 -1.10 -1.55 -6.91
C PHE A 106 -1.70 -0.76 -5.73
N TRP A 107 -1.58 0.56 -5.80
CA TRP A 107 -2.13 1.48 -4.81
C TRP A 107 -2.73 2.72 -5.48
N PHE A 108 -3.62 3.39 -4.76
CA PHE A 108 -4.08 4.73 -5.11
C PHE A 108 -4.24 5.58 -3.85
N ALA A 109 -3.98 6.88 -3.99
CA ALA A 109 -4.13 7.90 -2.97
C ALA A 109 -5.02 9.04 -3.47
#